data_AF-A0AAU7CSH8-F1
#
_entry.id   AF-A0AAU7CSH8-F1
#
_cell.length_a   1.000
_cell.length_b   1.000
_cell.length_c   1.000
_cell.angle_alpha   90.00
_cell.angle_beta   90.00
_cell.angle_gamma   90.00
#
_symmetry.space_group_name_H-M   'P 1'
#
loop_
_entity.id
_entity.type
_entity.pdbx_description
1 polymer ?
#
loop_
_entity_poly.entity_id
_entity_poly.type
_entity_poly.pdbx_seq_one_letter_code
_entity_poly.pdbx_strand_id
1 'polypeptide(L)'
;MTGNVREWCQDLWAPYVSSTEPLKNPLVMVVPKQELPEYVIRGGSFAVWSDRIRTTRPRKPEKDDQTTIELTEDQTAEDLGFRVVIEWPKP
;
A
#
# COMPACT_ATOMS: atom_id res chain seq x y z
N MET A 1 -10.77 6.51 -0.98
CA MET A 1 -10.29 7.23 0.21
C MET A 1 -8.94 7.78 -0.13
N THR A 2 -8.78 9.10 -0.17
CA THR A 2 -7.56 9.77 -0.63
C THR A 2 -7.26 10.98 0.25
N GLY A 3 -6.00 11.15 0.67
CA GLY A 3 -5.54 12.25 1.52
C GLY A 3 -5.65 12.01 3.03
N ASN A 4 -5.36 13.05 3.81
CA ASN A 4 -5.12 13.01 5.26
C ASN A 4 -3.86 12.22 5.62
N VAL A 5 -3.93 10.90 5.65
CA VAL A 5 -2.77 10.04 5.95
C VAL A 5 -2.67 8.91 4.95
N ARG A 6 -1.44 8.49 4.70
CA ARG A 6 -1.11 7.23 4.06
C ARG A 6 -1.53 6.08 4.98
N GLU A 7 -2.02 4.99 4.41
CA GLU A 7 -2.65 3.91 5.18
C GLU A 7 -1.98 2.56 4.89
N TRP A 8 -1.53 1.88 5.95
CA TRP A 8 -1.02 0.52 5.89
C TRP A 8 -2.10 -0.47 5.41
N CYS A 9 -1.66 -1.40 4.57
CA CYS A 9 -2.43 -2.57 4.13
C CYS A 9 -1.71 -3.85 4.60
N GLN A 10 -2.48 -4.92 4.80
CA GLN A 10 -1.93 -6.22 5.18
C GLN A 10 -1.10 -6.87 4.06
N ASP A 11 -1.37 -6.52 2.80
CA ASP A 11 -0.67 -7.06 1.65
C ASP A 11 0.79 -6.61 1.58
N LEU A 12 1.67 -7.55 1.25
CA LEU A 12 3.03 -7.26 0.81
C LEU A 12 3.02 -6.67 -0.60
N TRP A 13 3.96 -5.76 -0.86
CA TRP A 13 4.15 -5.19 -2.17
C TRP A 13 4.65 -6.26 -3.13
N ALA A 14 3.93 -6.41 -4.24
CA ALA A 14 4.35 -7.20 -5.38
C ALA A 14 3.73 -6.63 -6.66
N PRO A 15 4.40 -6.78 -7.81
CA PRO A 15 3.78 -6.51 -9.10
C PRO A 15 2.52 -7.37 -9.30
N TYR A 16 1.44 -6.76 -9.81
CA TYR A 16 0.26 -7.52 -10.19
C TYR A 16 0.59 -8.56 -11.26
N VAL A 17 0.18 -9.81 -11.03
CA VAL A 17 0.32 -10.89 -12.00
C VAL A 17 -0.64 -10.64 -13.16
N SER A 18 -0.14 -10.79 -14.39
CA SER A 18 -1.01 -10.79 -15.57
C SER A 18 -1.86 -12.06 -15.56
N SER A 19 -3.17 -11.91 -15.39
CA SER A 19 -4.14 -13.01 -15.40
C SER A 19 -5.33 -12.61 -16.26
N THR A 20 -5.87 -13.56 -17.03
CA THR A 20 -7.12 -13.37 -17.77
C THR A 20 -8.33 -13.47 -16.86
N GLU A 21 -8.21 -14.18 -15.74
CA GLU A 21 -9.27 -14.36 -14.74
C GLU A 21 -9.02 -13.49 -13.50
N PRO A 22 -10.08 -12.92 -12.88
CA PRO A 22 -9.94 -12.16 -11.65
C PRO A 22 -9.55 -13.08 -10.48
N LEU A 23 -8.65 -12.62 -9.63
CA LEU A 23 -8.30 -13.34 -8.41
C LEU A 23 -9.41 -13.18 -7.37
N LYS A 24 -9.86 -14.28 -6.77
CA LYS A 24 -10.82 -14.28 -5.67
C LYS A 24 -10.09 -14.13 -4.34
N ASN A 25 -10.35 -13.03 -3.62
CA ASN A 25 -9.70 -12.69 -2.35
C ASN A 25 -8.16 -12.79 -2.43
N PRO A 26 -7.51 -11.99 -3.29
CA PRO A 26 -6.05 -12.04 -3.42
C PRO A 26 -5.41 -11.61 -2.10
N LEU A 27 -4.53 -12.46 -1.56
CA LEU A 27 -3.69 -12.15 -0.41
C LEU A 27 -2.25 -12.37 -0.82
N VAL A 28 -1.44 -11.31 -0.80
CA VAL A 28 0.00 -11.42 -1.05
C VAL A 28 0.72 -11.38 0.29
N MET A 29 0.96 -12.56 0.87
CA MET A 29 1.65 -12.71 2.16
C MET A 29 3.02 -13.40 2.04
N VAL A 30 3.47 -13.70 0.82
CA VAL A 30 4.74 -14.43 0.61
C VAL A 30 5.89 -13.43 0.51
N VAL A 31 6.69 -13.37 1.56
CA VAL A 31 7.93 -12.58 1.60
C VAL A 31 8.97 -13.23 0.67
N PRO A 32 9.61 -12.48 -0.26
CA PRO A 32 10.77 -12.97 -0.98
C PRO A 32 11.86 -13.41 0.01
N LYS A 33 12.44 -14.60 -0.16
CA LYS A 33 13.34 -15.26 0.82
C LYS A 33 14.61 -14.46 1.21
N GLN A 34 14.84 -13.28 0.63
CA GLN A 34 16.11 -12.55 0.70
C GLN A 34 15.93 -11.06 1.02
N GLU A 35 14.70 -10.56 1.19
CA GLU A 35 14.42 -9.14 1.41
C GLU A 35 13.47 -8.94 2.59
N LEU A 36 13.55 -7.76 3.22
CA LEU A 36 12.59 -7.36 4.26
C LEU A 36 11.20 -7.23 3.63
N PRO A 37 10.13 -7.59 4.37
CA PRO A 37 8.77 -7.43 3.86
C PRO A 37 8.45 -5.96 3.62
N GLU A 38 8.21 -5.60 2.37
CA GLU A 38 7.67 -4.30 2.00
C GLU A 38 6.14 -4.40 2.01
N TYR A 39 5.46 -3.62 2.85
CA TYR A 39 3.99 -3.63 2.92
C TYR A 39 3.39 -2.52 2.05
N VAL A 40 2.20 -2.79 1.52
CA VAL A 40 1.49 -1.84 0.68
C VAL A 40 0.96 -0.66 1.52
N ILE A 41 1.28 0.56 1.08
CA ILE A 41 0.74 1.80 1.63
C ILE A 41 -0.14 2.49 0.57
N ARG A 42 -1.35 2.95 0.96
CA ARG A 42 -2.36 3.55 0.05
C ARG A 42 -2.88 4.89 0.57
N GLY A 43 -3.73 5.54 -0.22
CA GLY A 43 -4.50 6.73 0.19
C GLY A 43 -3.80 8.07 -0.03
N GLY A 44 -2.48 8.14 0.13
CA GLY A 44 -1.75 9.42 0.10
C GLY A 44 -2.06 10.27 1.33
N SER A 45 -1.20 11.24 1.65
CA SER A 45 -1.31 12.05 2.88
C SER A 45 -1.48 13.54 2.60
N PHE A 46 -1.63 14.32 3.66
CA PHE A 46 -1.61 15.79 3.61
C PHE A 46 -0.29 16.36 3.07
N ALA A 47 0.79 15.58 3.10
CA ALA A 47 2.12 16.01 2.64
C ALA A 47 2.29 15.87 1.12
N VAL A 48 1.35 15.22 0.43
CA VAL A 48 1.40 14.96 -1.03
C VAL A 48 0.58 16.00 -1.77
N TRP A 49 1.14 16.52 -2.87
CA TRP A 49 0.41 17.40 -3.77
C TRP A 49 -0.73 16.63 -4.46
N SER A 50 -1.90 17.27 -4.60
CA SER A 50 -3.15 16.63 -5.03
C SER A 50 -3.09 16.01 -6.44
N ASP A 51 -2.19 16.47 -7.29
CA ASP A 51 -1.96 15.97 -8.65
C ASP A 51 -1.25 14.61 -8.69
N ARG A 52 -0.59 14.21 -7.59
CA ARG A 52 0.14 12.95 -7.46
C ARG A 52 -0.66 11.85 -6.79
N ILE A 53 -1.77 12.18 -6.14
CA ILE A 53 -2.61 11.21 -5.45
C ILE A 53 -3.50 10.48 -6.47
N ARG A 54 -3.40 9.15 -6.48
CA ARG A 54 -4.23 8.28 -7.30
C ARG A 54 -4.78 7.14 -6.46
N THR A 55 -5.95 6.64 -6.82
CA THR A 55 -6.51 5.43 -6.21
C THR A 55 -5.66 4.19 -6.54
N THR A 56 -4.95 4.22 -7.66
CA THR A 56 -3.93 3.26 -8.05
C THR A 56 -2.54 3.87 -7.85
N ARG A 57 -1.69 3.24 -7.04
CA ARG A 57 -0.35 3.77 -6.77
C ARG A 57 0.51 3.73 -8.04
N PRO A 58 1.27 4.80 -8.38
CA PRO A 58 2.25 4.77 -9.47
C PRO A 58 3.40 3.78 -9.20
N ARG A 59 3.97 3.26 -10.29
CA ARG A 59 4.84 2.08 -10.35
C ARG A 59 6.23 2.24 -9.70
N LYS A 60 6.67 3.46 -9.38
CA LYS A 60 7.97 3.73 -8.74
C LYS A 60 7.85 5.03 -7.94
N PRO A 61 8.48 5.11 -6.75
CA PRO A 61 8.69 6.40 -6.11
C PRO A 61 9.46 7.31 -7.06
N GLU A 62 8.94 8.51 -7.31
CA GLU A 62 9.79 9.56 -7.89
C GLU A 62 10.87 9.89 -6.86
N LYS A 63 12.12 10.07 -7.32
CA LYS A 63 13.28 10.24 -6.42
C LYS A 63 13.12 11.39 -5.40
N ASP A 64 12.26 12.35 -5.71
CA ASP A 64 12.06 13.56 -4.92
C ASP A 64 10.85 13.49 -3.96
N ASP A 65 10.08 12.38 -3.96
CA ASP A 65 8.85 12.28 -3.17
C ASP A 65 8.97 11.23 -2.05
N GLN A 66 9.38 11.67 -0.87
CA GLN A 66 9.54 10.81 0.30
C GLN A 66 8.24 10.12 0.75
N THR A 67 7.08 10.69 0.41
CA THR A 67 5.77 10.10 0.72
C THR A 67 5.47 8.86 -0.14
N THR A 68 6.23 8.67 -1.22
CA THR A 68 6.13 7.50 -2.09
C THR A 68 7.10 6.38 -1.73
N ILE A 69 7.98 6.60 -0.75
CA ILE A 69 8.91 5.58 -0.25
C ILE A 69 8.13 4.53 0.56
N GLU A 70 8.44 3.27 0.30
CA GLU A 70 7.93 2.15 1.10
C GLU A 70 8.68 2.11 2.42
N LEU A 71 7.91 2.04 3.49
CA LEU A 71 8.46 1.97 4.83
C LEU A 71 8.58 0.49 5.20
N THR A 72 9.60 0.17 5.99
CA THR A 72 9.69 -1.14 6.63
C THR A 72 8.67 -1.22 7.77
N GLU A 73 8.33 -2.44 8.21
CA GLU A 73 7.31 -2.68 9.24
C GLU A 73 7.59 -2.01 10.59
N ASP A 74 8.87 -1.74 10.89
CA ASP A 74 9.35 -1.08 12.10
C ASP A 74 9.46 0.45 11.98
N GLN A 75 9.18 1.01 10.80
CA GLN A 75 9.24 2.45 10.55
C GLN A 75 7.91 3.14 10.82
N THR A 76 8.02 4.42 11.19
CA THR A 76 6.87 5.30 11.44
C THR A 76 7.06 6.60 10.66
N ALA A 77 5.96 7.28 10.36
CA ALA A 77 5.97 8.61 9.76
C ALA A 77 4.76 9.41 10.29
N GLU A 78 4.89 10.74 10.32
CA GLU A 78 3.85 11.66 10.81
C GLU A 78 2.58 11.62 9.94
N ASP A 79 2.72 11.16 8.70
CA ASP A 79 1.70 11.13 7.68
C ASP A 79 1.15 9.72 7.43
N LEU A 80 1.40 8.77 8.35
CA LEU A 80 1.09 7.35 8.25
C LEU A 80 0.10 6.89 9.32
N GLY A 81 -0.88 6.11 8.92
CA GLY A 81 -1.87 5.48 9.78
C GLY A 81 -2.36 4.15 9.21
N PHE A 82 -3.50 3.67 9.70
CA PHE A 82 -4.15 2.46 9.21
C PHE A 82 -5.66 2.55 9.42
N ARG A 83 -6.42 1.70 8.72
CA ARG A 83 -7.85 1.51 8.94
C ARG A 83 -8.14 0.04 9.19
N VAL A 84 -9.04 -0.22 10.12
CA VAL A 84 -9.48 -1.58 10.45
C VAL A 84 -10.55 -2.02 9.46
N VAL A 85 -10.40 -3.24 8.95
CA VAL A 85 -11.40 -3.92 8.12
C VAL A 85 -11.81 -5.19 8.84
N ILE A 86 -13.11 -5.50 8.84
CA ILE A 86 -13.67 -6.68 9.48
C ILE A 86 -14.44 -7.47 8.42
N GLU A 87 -14.25 -8.78 8.40
CA GLU A 87 -14.98 -9.66 7.49
C GLU A 87 -16.47 -9.69 7.85
N TRP A 88 -17.33 -9.56 6.83
CA TRP A 88 -18.76 -9.77 7.01
C TRP A 88 -19.03 -11.28 7.16
N PRO A 89 -19.74 -11.72 8.22
CA PRO A 89 -20.01 -13.14 8.43
C PRO A 89 -20.82 -13.71 7.28
N LYS A 90 -20.42 -14.90 6.80
CA LYS A 90 -21.17 -15.61 5.76
C LYS A 90 -22.53 -16.04 6.32
N PRO A 91 -23.63 -15.87 5.55
CA PRO A 91 -24.94 -16.39 5.94
C PRO A 91 -24.95 -17.91 6.00
#